data_AF-A0A1S1SKJ7-F1
#
_entry.id   AF-A0A1S1SKJ7-F1
#
_cell.length_a   1.000
_cell.length_b   1.000
_cell.length_c   1.000
_cell.angle_alpha   90.00
_cell.angle_beta   90.00
_cell.angle_gamma   90.00
#
_symmetry.space_group_name_H-M   'P 1'
#
loop_
_entity.id
_entity.type
_entity.pdbx_description
1 polymer ?
#
loop_
_entity_poly.entity_id
_entity_poly.type
_entity_poly.pdbx_seq_one_letter_code
_entity_poly.pdbx_strand_id
1 'polypeptide(L)' 'MNLTPNEAAARLRASTITLQRWRTQGTGPKYIKRGGRIFYRHQDIEEFERENERLQTRG' A
#
# COMPACT_ATOMS: atom_id res chain seq x y z
N MET A 1 0.69 13.22 -7.28
CA MET A 1 2.03 12.60 -7.30
C MET A 1 1.88 11.09 -7.13
N ASN A 2 2.79 10.29 -7.69
CA ASN A 2 2.82 8.84 -7.52
C ASN A 2 3.98 8.49 -6.57
N LEU A 3 3.70 7.67 -5.57
CA LEU A 3 4.64 7.18 -4.57
C LEU A 3 5.37 5.94 -5.09
N THR A 4 6.66 5.88 -4.82
CA THR A 4 7.43 4.64 -4.97
C THR A 4 7.05 3.65 -3.87
N PRO A 5 7.42 2.36 -4.00
CA PRO A 5 7.17 1.37 -2.96
C PRO A 5 7.80 1.76 -1.62
N ASN A 6 8.97 2.41 -1.63
CA ASN A 6 9.62 2.89 -0.40
C ASN A 6 8.83 4.02 0.26
N GLU A 7 8.36 5.00 -0.52
CA GLU A 7 7.58 6.12 0.03
C GLU A 7 6.21 5.66 0.52
N ALA A 8 5.57 4.73 -0.20
CA ALA A 8 4.36 4.06 0.25
C ALA A 8 4.58 3.30 1.58
N ALA A 9 5.71 2.60 1.72
CA ALA A 9 6.06 1.88 2.96
C ALA A 9 6.23 2.87 4.12
N ALA A 10 6.99 3.95 3.90
CA ALA A 10 7.20 4.99 4.89
C ALA A 10 5.89 5.64 5.34
N ARG A 11 4.97 5.91 4.40
CA ARG A 11 3.67 6.50 4.71
C ARG A 11 2.78 5.57 5.53
N LEU A 12 2.67 4.31 5.12
CA LEU A 12 1.90 3.26 5.80
C LEU A 12 2.55 2.80 7.12
N ARG A 13 3.72 3.36 7.50
CA ARG A 13 4.59 2.86 8.57
C ARG A 13 4.81 1.34 8.49
N ALA A 14 4.89 0.83 7.27
CA ALA A 14 5.04 -0.58 6.97
C ALA A 14 6.41 -0.81 6.33
N SER A 15 6.99 -1.99 6.57
CA SER A 15 8.22 -2.38 5.87
C SER A 15 7.91 -2.70 4.40
N THR A 16 8.89 -2.51 3.52
CA THR A 16 8.82 -2.97 2.13
C THR A 16 8.49 -4.46 2.01
N ILE A 17 8.93 -5.26 2.98
CA ILE A 17 8.58 -6.68 3.13
C ILE A 17 7.07 -6.85 3.36
N THR A 18 6.45 -6.02 4.20
CA THR A 18 5.00 -6.03 4.43
C THR A 18 4.25 -5.67 3.14
N LEU A 19 4.73 -4.66 2.39
CA LEU A 19 4.18 -4.35 1.07
C LEU A 19 4.32 -5.52 0.07
N GLN A 20 5.45 -6.22 0.08
CA GLN A 20 5.62 -7.44 -0.72
C GLN A 20 4.62 -8.53 -0.31
N ARG A 21 4.43 -8.75 1.00
CA ARG A 21 3.43 -9.70 1.51
C ARG A 21 2.00 -9.32 1.10
N TRP A 22 1.63 -8.05 1.19
CA TRP A 22 0.32 -7.60 0.75
C TRP A 22 0.13 -7.74 -0.76
N ARG A 23 1.19 -7.57 -1.56
CA ARG A 23 1.13 -7.87 -3.01
C ARG A 23 0.88 -9.34 -3.28
N THR A 24 1.50 -10.25 -2.52
CA THR A 24 1.31 -11.70 -2.73
C THR A 24 -0.03 -12.19 -2.17
N GLN A 25 -0.51 -11.58 -1.08
CA GLN A 25 -1.79 -11.92 -0.47
C GLN A 25 -2.99 -11.22 -1.14
N GLY A 26 -2.76 -10.21 -1.98
CA GLY A 26 -3.83 -9.41 -2.59
C GLY A 26 -4.50 -8.42 -1.63
N THR A 27 -3.96 -8.24 -0.43
CA THR A 27 -4.51 -7.44 0.67
C THR A 27 -3.73 -6.13 0.86
N GLY A 28 -3.44 -5.43 -0.24
CA GLY A 28 -2.60 -4.23 -0.26
C GLY A 28 -3.20 -3.05 -1.01
N PRO A 29 -2.60 -1.85 -0.87
CA PRO A 29 -3.01 -0.68 -1.62
C PRO A 29 -2.82 -0.94 -3.12
N LYS A 30 -3.72 -0.38 -3.93
CA LYS A 30 -3.64 -0.53 -5.39
C LYS A 30 -2.32 0.02 -5.90
N TYR A 31 -1.72 -0.73 -6.81
CA TYR A 31 -0.44 -0.38 -7.42
C TYR A 31 -0.59 -0.22 -8.92
N ILE A 32 0.23 0.66 -9.49
CA ILE A 32 0.32 0.92 -10.92
C ILE A 32 1.66 0.38 -11.40
N LYS A 33 1.62 -0.51 -12.38
CA LYS A 33 2.83 -0.96 -13.08
C LYS A 33 3.07 -0.07 -14.30
N ARG A 34 4.17 0.69 -14.31
CA ARG A 34 4.63 1.46 -15.48
C ARG A 34 6.06 1.10 -15.80
N GLY A 35 6.29 0.54 -16.99
CA GLY A 35 7.64 0.27 -17.52
C GLY A 35 8.50 -0.62 -16.61
N GLY A 36 7.91 -1.64 -15.98
CA GLY A 36 8.63 -2.52 -15.05
C GLY A 36 8.80 -1.97 -13.62
N ARG A 37 8.41 -0.72 -13.36
CA ARG A 37 8.38 -0.13 -12.02
C ARG A 37 6.97 -0.13 -11.45
N ILE A 38 6.89 -0.30 -10.13
CA ILE A 38 5.64 -0.27 -9.38
C ILE A 38 5.54 1.09 -8.69
N PHE A 39 4.39 1.73 -8.84
CA PHE A 39 4.05 2.98 -8.19
C PHE A 39 2.74 2.82 -7.43
N TYR A 40 2.53 3.66 -6.43
CA TYR A 40 1.32 3.75 -5.63
C TYR A 40 0.75 5.16 -5.77
N ARG A 41 -0.57 5.32 -5.81
CA ARG A 41 -1.16 6.66 -5.69
C ARG A 41 -1.40 6.97 -4.22
N HIS A 42 -1.27 8.24 -3.86
CA HIS A 42 -1.64 8.69 -2.52
C HIS A 42 -3.07 8.30 -2.17
N GLN A 43 -4.01 8.52 -3.10
CA GLN A 43 -5.41 8.16 -2.89
C GLN A 43 -5.62 6.66 -2.64
N ASP A 44 -4.92 5.79 -3.38
CA ASP A 44 -5.02 4.34 -3.21
C ASP A 44 -4.43 3.88 -1.86
N ILE A 45 -3.38 4.56 -1.38
CA ILE A 45 -2.76 4.34 -0.06
C ILE A 45 -3.73 4.79 1.04
N GLU A 46 -4.29 5.99 0.93
CA GLU A 46 -5.21 6.56 1.90
C GLU A 46 -6.53 5.77 1.97
N GLU A 47 -7.05 5.31 0.85
CA GLU A 47 -8.21 4.40 0.79
C GLU A 47 -7.90 3.10 1.54
N PHE A 48 -6.73 2.51 1.29
CA PHE A 48 -6.30 1.29 1.94
C PHE A 48 -6.11 1.46 3.46
N GLU A 49 -5.57 2.60 3.90
CA GLU A 49 -5.46 2.94 5.32
C GLU A 49 -6.86 3.01 5.96
N ARG A 50 -7.81 3.69 5.32
CA ARG A 50 -9.20 3.78 5.81
C ARG A 50 -9.91 2.43 5.83
N GLU A 51 -9.72 1.61 4.80
CA GLU A 51 -10.30 0.26 4.76
C GLU A 51 -9.68 -0.65 5.82
N ASN A 52 -8.36 -0.57 6.05
CA ASN A 52 -7.70 -1.34 7.11
C ASN A 52 -8.05 -0.86 8.50
N GLU A 53 -8.20 0.45 8.72
CA GLU A 53 -8.66 1.01 10.00
C GLU A 53 -10.05 0.47 10.36
N ARG A 54 -10.96 0.38 9.38
CA ARG A 54 -12.27 -0.26 9.55
C ARG A 54 -12.17 -1.76 9.84
N LEU A 55 -11.23 -2.47 9.20
CA LEU A 55 -11.03 -3.91 9.40
C LEU A 55 -10.29 -4.24 10.71
N GLN A 56 -9.43 -3.33 11.21
CA GLN A 56 -8.74 -3.41 12.50
C GLN A 56 -9.61 -2.94 13.67
N THR A 57 -10.86 -2.52 13.43
CA THR A 57 -11.87 -2.42 14.49
C THR A 57 -12.32 -3.82 14.89
N ARG A 58 -11.43 -4.56 15.57
CA ARG A 58 -11.71 -5.83 16.23
C ARG A 58 -11.07 -5.81 17.61
N GLY A 59 -11.94 -5.69 18.63
CA GLY A 59 -11.68 -6.09 20.01
C GLY A 59 -11.50 -4.95 20.98
#